data_AF-A0A7Y2JYJ0-F1
#
_entry.id   AF-A0A7Y2JYJ0-F1
#
_cell.length_a   1.000
_cell.length_b   1.000
_cell.length_c   1.000
_cell.angle_alpha   90.00
_cell.angle_beta   90.00
_cell.angle_gamma   90.00
#
_symmetry.space_group_name_H-M   'P 1'
#
loop_
_entity.id
_entity.type
_entity.pdbx_description
1 polymer ?
#
loop_
_entity_poly.entity_id
_entity_poly.type
_entity_poly.pdbx_seq_one_letter_code
_entity_poly.pdbx_strand_id
1 'polypeptide(L)'
;MTRKKILGSHVKRLLSGVAVHGRRHLTEVETDLLQTELLLEEAIDKLTSSFMAIHSAVGTRQEAINRLLAGGTPSAEDSAHLADMSGEIGQHVNTAITSMQFQDMTSQLIDRTLRRVAGLREFLGTLSEHGADIAPETDSEEIVERLGKVSMALAIQSLELRSMLRKSVEQQHLESGDIELF
;
A
#
# COMPACT_ATOMS: atom_id res chain seq x y z
N MET A 1 -16.90 -37.95 26.60
CA MET A 1 -16.25 -36.73 27.14
C MET A 1 -17.26 -36.00 28.02
N THR A 2 -16.85 -35.36 29.12
CA THR A 2 -17.76 -34.54 29.95
C THR A 2 -18.16 -33.26 29.21
N ARG A 3 -19.41 -32.77 29.33
CA ARG A 3 -19.93 -31.54 28.67
C ARG A 3 -18.97 -30.35 28.77
N LYS A 4 -18.36 -30.16 29.94
CA LYS A 4 -17.35 -29.12 30.22
C LYS A 4 -16.11 -29.20 29.30
N LYS A 5 -15.67 -30.41 28.93
CA LYS A 5 -14.53 -30.61 27.99
C LYS A 5 -14.89 -30.23 26.55
N ILE A 6 -16.13 -30.47 26.13
CA ILE A 6 -16.62 -30.15 24.77
C ILE A 6 -16.78 -28.64 24.61
N LEU A 7 -17.38 -27.98 25.59
CA LEU A 7 -17.51 -26.52 25.59
C LEU A 7 -16.13 -25.85 25.57
N GLY A 8 -15.21 -26.30 26.43
CA GLY A 8 -13.84 -25.77 26.47
C GLY A 8 -13.07 -25.93 25.16
N SER A 9 -13.28 -27.02 24.41
CA SER A 9 -12.63 -27.20 23.11
C SER A 9 -13.20 -26.27 22.02
N HIS A 10 -14.50 -25.99 22.04
CA HIS A 10 -15.14 -25.06 21.12
C HIS A 10 -14.71 -23.62 21.37
N VAL A 11 -14.70 -23.18 22.63
CA VAL A 11 -14.20 -21.87 23.03
C VAL A 11 -12.73 -21.72 22.64
N LYS A 12 -11.89 -22.72 22.95
CA LYS A 12 -10.46 -22.70 22.56
C LYS A 12 -10.30 -22.56 21.05
N ARG A 13 -11.07 -23.31 20.25
CA ARG A 13 -11.01 -23.27 18.79
C ARG A 13 -11.43 -21.90 18.25
N LEU A 14 -12.52 -21.33 18.77
CA LEU A 14 -12.98 -20.01 18.37
C LEU A 14 -11.93 -18.93 18.69
N LEU A 15 -11.46 -18.87 19.93
CA LEU A 15 -10.46 -17.88 20.36
C LEU A 15 -9.15 -18.03 19.58
N SER A 16 -8.69 -19.26 19.35
CA SER A 16 -7.49 -19.51 18.55
C SER A 16 -7.71 -19.09 17.10
N GLY A 17 -8.88 -19.37 16.53
CA GLY A 17 -9.26 -18.94 15.19
C GLY A 17 -9.24 -17.42 15.06
N VAL A 18 -9.95 -16.70 15.92
CA VAL A 18 -9.98 -15.23 15.94
C VAL A 18 -8.57 -14.66 16.08
N ALA A 19 -7.77 -15.18 17.02
CA ALA A 19 -6.40 -14.69 17.24
C ALA A 19 -5.45 -14.96 16.06
N VAL A 20 -5.57 -16.10 15.38
CA VAL A 20 -4.73 -16.43 14.21
C VAL A 20 -5.12 -15.58 13.01
N HIS A 21 -6.41 -15.53 12.65
CA HIS A 21 -6.85 -14.78 11.49
C HIS A 21 -6.71 -13.27 11.69
N GLY A 22 -7.07 -12.77 12.89
CA GLY A 22 -6.90 -11.36 13.25
C GLY A 22 -5.45 -10.89 13.17
N ARG A 23 -4.52 -11.62 13.80
CA ARG A 23 -3.07 -11.29 13.71
C ARG A 23 -2.60 -11.27 12.26
N ARG A 24 -3.01 -12.24 11.46
CA ARG A 24 -2.58 -12.30 10.06
C ARG A 24 -3.08 -11.10 9.25
N HIS A 25 -4.36 -10.74 9.38
CA HIS A 25 -4.90 -9.58 8.67
C HIS A 25 -4.24 -8.27 9.13
N LEU A 26 -3.93 -8.14 10.41
CA LEU A 26 -3.17 -6.99 10.93
C LEU A 26 -1.75 -6.94 10.34
N THR A 27 -1.01 -8.06 10.33
CA THR A 27 0.33 -8.12 9.72
C THR A 27 0.30 -7.78 8.24
N GLU A 28 -0.73 -8.23 7.50
CA GLU A 28 -0.90 -7.89 6.09
C GLU A 28 -1.16 -6.37 5.90
N VAL A 29 -1.99 -5.76 6.75
CA VAL A 29 -2.22 -4.31 6.77
C VAL A 29 -0.94 -3.55 7.09
N GLU A 30 -0.20 -3.97 8.12
CA GLU A 30 1.09 -3.38 8.49
C GLU A 30 2.08 -3.44 7.32
N THR A 31 2.13 -4.56 6.61
CA THR A 31 2.99 -4.73 5.43
C THR A 31 2.60 -3.79 4.30
N ASP A 32 1.30 -3.70 3.96
CA ASP A 32 0.81 -2.80 2.90
C ASP A 32 1.07 -1.31 3.26
N LEU A 33 0.95 -0.94 4.55
CA LEU A 33 1.24 0.41 5.04
C LEU A 33 2.74 0.74 5.01
N LEU A 34 3.60 -0.17 5.46
CA LEU A 34 5.06 -0.01 5.37
C LEU A 34 5.52 0.13 3.91
N GLN A 35 4.95 -0.67 3.01
CA GLN A 35 5.24 -0.53 1.58
C GLN A 35 4.78 0.82 1.02
N THR A 36 3.62 1.31 1.46
CA THR A 36 3.12 2.64 1.08
C THR A 36 4.08 3.74 1.54
N GLU A 37 4.58 3.65 2.78
CA GLU A 37 5.56 4.60 3.34
C GLU A 37 6.86 4.61 2.51
N LEU A 38 7.42 3.43 2.21
CA LEU A 38 8.65 3.31 1.42
C LEU A 38 8.50 3.89 0.01
N LEU A 39 7.37 3.62 -0.66
CA LEU A 39 7.10 4.16 -2.00
C LEU A 39 6.92 5.68 -1.99
N LEU A 40 6.32 6.24 -0.93
CA LEU A 40 6.18 7.68 -0.76
C LEU A 40 7.54 8.35 -0.53
N GLU A 41 8.40 7.75 0.29
CA GLU A 41 9.75 8.25 0.55
C GLU A 41 10.59 8.24 -0.75
N GLU A 42 10.61 7.12 -1.47
CA GLU A 42 11.33 7.01 -2.76
C GLU A 42 10.83 8.04 -3.77
N ALA A 43 9.52 8.28 -3.84
CA ALA A 43 8.93 9.25 -4.73
C ALA A 43 9.29 10.68 -4.38
N ILE A 44 9.26 11.05 -3.09
CA ILE A 44 9.63 12.39 -2.62
C ILE A 44 11.09 12.67 -2.95
N ASP A 45 11.98 11.69 -2.73
CA ASP A 45 13.40 11.82 -3.05
C ASP A 45 13.64 11.99 -4.55
N LYS A 46 13.01 11.15 -5.39
CA LYS A 46 13.13 11.22 -6.85
C LYS A 46 12.58 12.54 -7.42
N LEU A 47 11.43 13.00 -6.92
CA LEU A 47 10.85 14.29 -7.31
C LEU A 47 11.74 15.45 -6.87
N THR A 48 12.21 15.44 -5.61
CA THR A 48 13.08 16.50 -5.08
C THR A 48 14.37 16.59 -5.89
N SER A 49 15.02 15.45 -6.15
CA SER A 49 16.23 15.39 -6.98
C SER A 49 15.97 15.93 -8.39
N SER A 50 14.87 15.53 -9.02
CA SER A 50 14.51 15.99 -10.37
C SER A 50 14.25 17.50 -10.39
N PHE A 51 13.52 18.04 -9.42
CA PHE A 51 13.26 19.48 -9.32
C PHE A 51 14.54 20.30 -9.07
N MET A 52 15.43 19.82 -8.20
CA MET A 52 16.70 20.50 -7.93
C MET A 52 17.61 20.49 -9.17
N ALA A 53 17.64 19.38 -9.90
CA ALA A 53 18.40 19.28 -11.14
C ALA A 53 17.85 20.22 -12.23
N ILE A 54 16.52 20.27 -12.41
CA ILE A 54 15.86 21.24 -13.31
C ILE A 54 16.20 22.67 -12.91
N HIS A 55 16.07 23.01 -11.62
CA HIS A 55 16.37 24.35 -11.11
C HIS A 55 17.83 24.74 -11.39
N SER A 56 18.77 23.84 -11.16
CA SER A 56 20.20 24.05 -11.45
C SER A 56 20.46 24.26 -12.95
N ALA A 57 19.87 23.42 -13.81
CA ALA A 57 20.00 23.55 -15.26
C ALA A 57 19.40 24.87 -15.78
N VAL A 58 18.23 25.26 -15.28
CA VAL A 58 17.59 26.56 -15.60
C VAL A 58 18.44 27.73 -15.09
N GLY A 59 18.99 27.66 -13.89
CA GLY A 59 19.88 28.68 -13.34
C GLY A 59 21.14 28.89 -14.20
N THR A 60 21.80 27.80 -14.56
CA THR A 60 23.00 27.81 -15.43
C THR A 60 22.67 28.37 -16.81
N ARG A 61 21.51 27.99 -17.38
CA ARG A 61 21.01 28.55 -18.64
C ARG A 61 20.77 30.05 -18.55
N GLN A 62 20.16 30.52 -17.47
CA GLN A 62 19.88 31.94 -17.27
C GLN A 62 21.17 32.75 -17.12
N GLU A 63 22.18 32.22 -16.43
CA GLU A 63 23.50 32.85 -16.34
C GLU A 63 24.18 32.98 -17.70
N ALA A 64 24.17 31.91 -18.51
CA ALA A 64 24.69 31.94 -19.86
C ALA A 64 23.95 32.96 -20.74
N ILE A 65 22.62 33.03 -20.67
CA ILE A 65 21.82 34.06 -21.36
C ILE A 65 22.19 35.47 -20.90
N ASN A 66 22.35 35.69 -19.59
CA ASN A 66 22.71 37.00 -19.05
C ASN A 66 24.10 37.44 -19.55
N ARG A 67 25.06 36.52 -19.68
CA ARG A 67 26.39 36.81 -20.26
C ARG A 67 26.30 37.23 -21.74
N LEU A 68 25.42 36.60 -22.51
CA LEU A 68 25.15 36.97 -23.90
C LEU A 68 24.53 38.36 -24.00
N LEU A 69 23.52 38.66 -23.16
CA LEU A 69 22.85 39.96 -23.12
C LEU A 69 23.79 41.09 -22.67
N ALA A 70 24.79 40.79 -21.85
CA ALA A 70 25.84 41.73 -21.45
C ALA A 70 26.88 42.02 -22.54
N GLY A 71 26.70 41.46 -23.75
CA GLY A 71 27.60 41.69 -24.90
C GLY A 71 28.77 40.70 -25.00
N GLY A 72 28.75 39.61 -24.22
CA GLY A 72 29.70 38.52 -24.38
C GLY A 72 29.44 37.72 -25.66
N THR A 73 30.48 37.43 -26.43
CA THR A 73 30.41 36.45 -27.53
C THR A 73 30.39 35.04 -26.92
N PRO A 74 29.38 34.20 -27.20
CA PRO A 74 29.38 32.82 -26.73
C PRO A 74 30.59 32.09 -27.29
N SER A 75 31.29 31.35 -26.44
CA SER A 75 32.21 30.34 -26.96
C SER A 75 31.42 29.21 -27.65
N ALA A 76 32.10 28.43 -28.49
CA ALA A 76 31.50 27.22 -29.05
C ALA A 76 31.06 26.24 -27.95
N GLU A 77 31.78 26.25 -26.82
CA GLU A 77 31.50 25.44 -25.63
C GLU A 77 30.22 25.91 -24.92
N ASP A 78 30.02 27.22 -24.72
CA ASP A 78 28.78 27.78 -24.16
C ASP A 78 27.57 27.46 -25.05
N SER A 79 27.74 27.52 -26.37
CA SER A 79 26.66 27.23 -27.33
C SER A 79 26.27 25.76 -27.32
N ALA A 80 27.25 24.85 -27.22
CA ALA A 80 27.01 23.42 -27.08
C ALA A 80 26.34 23.10 -25.73
N HIS A 81 26.85 23.67 -24.65
CA HIS A 81 26.31 23.45 -23.31
C HIS A 81 24.87 23.98 -23.17
N LEU A 82 24.54 25.12 -23.79
CA LEU A 82 23.17 25.65 -23.86
C LEU A 82 22.22 24.76 -24.66
N ALA A 83 22.72 24.09 -25.71
CA ALA A 83 21.93 23.14 -26.50
C ALA A 83 21.62 21.87 -25.69
N ASP A 84 22.63 21.33 -25.00
CA ASP A 84 22.50 20.10 -24.20
C ASP A 84 21.61 20.28 -22.97
N MET A 85 21.59 21.46 -22.34
CA MET A 85 20.74 21.76 -21.18
C MET A 85 19.24 21.52 -21.44
N SER A 86 18.76 21.72 -22.69
CA SER A 86 17.35 21.43 -23.01
C SER A 86 17.06 19.93 -22.97
N GLY A 87 18.04 19.10 -23.36
CA GLY A 87 17.96 17.64 -23.23
C GLY A 87 17.99 17.19 -21.77
N GLU A 88 18.89 17.76 -20.95
CA GLU A 88 18.99 17.47 -19.52
C GLU A 88 17.69 17.83 -18.76
N ILE A 89 17.13 19.02 -19.01
CA ILE A 89 15.84 19.41 -18.44
C ILE A 89 14.74 18.42 -18.86
N GLY A 90 14.72 18.02 -20.14
CA GLY A 90 13.79 17.01 -20.64
C GLY A 90 13.91 15.67 -19.92
N GLN A 91 15.13 15.21 -19.66
CA GLN A 91 15.42 13.98 -18.91
C GLN A 91 14.88 14.06 -17.47
N HIS A 92 15.14 15.16 -16.77
CA HIS A 92 14.68 15.35 -15.39
C HIS A 92 13.16 15.51 -15.30
N VAL A 93 12.54 16.19 -16.28
CA VAL A 93 11.08 16.29 -16.37
C VAL A 93 10.46 14.92 -16.61
N ASN A 94 11.02 14.12 -17.53
CA ASN A 94 10.56 12.75 -17.77
C ASN A 94 10.68 11.90 -16.50
N THR A 95 11.82 11.98 -15.80
CA THR A 95 12.04 11.28 -14.52
C THR A 95 11.01 11.69 -13.47
N ALA A 96 10.71 12.98 -13.35
CA ALA A 96 9.69 13.47 -12.42
C ALA A 96 8.28 12.97 -12.80
N ILE A 97 7.94 12.94 -14.09
CA ILE A 97 6.66 12.43 -14.59
C ILE A 97 6.52 10.94 -14.31
N THR A 98 7.53 10.15 -14.64
CA THR A 98 7.54 8.71 -14.37
C THR A 98 7.46 8.45 -12.86
N SER A 99 8.14 9.26 -12.05
CA SER A 99 8.07 9.14 -10.59
C SER A 99 6.63 9.28 -10.09
N MET A 100 5.79 10.15 -10.67
CA MET A 100 4.37 10.32 -10.28
C MET A 100 3.54 9.03 -10.34
N GLN A 101 3.99 7.96 -11.01
CA GLN A 101 3.37 6.63 -10.96
C GLN A 101 3.27 6.07 -9.53
N PHE A 102 4.08 6.57 -8.58
CA PHE A 102 3.93 6.24 -7.15
C PHE A 102 2.51 6.52 -6.65
N GLN A 103 1.82 7.51 -7.21
CA GLN A 103 0.46 7.88 -6.81
C GLN A 103 -0.53 6.74 -7.10
N ASP A 104 -0.39 6.06 -8.24
CA ASP A 104 -1.21 4.91 -8.57
C ASP A 104 -0.88 3.71 -7.65
N MET A 105 0.41 3.41 -7.47
CA MET A 105 0.86 2.32 -6.59
C MET A 105 0.39 2.50 -5.14
N THR A 106 0.56 3.70 -4.58
CA THR A 106 0.12 4.03 -3.22
C THR A 106 -1.41 4.01 -3.10
N SER A 107 -2.14 4.48 -4.12
CA SER A 107 -3.61 4.40 -4.13
C SER A 107 -4.10 2.96 -4.10
N GLN A 108 -3.44 2.05 -4.82
CA GLN A 108 -3.75 0.62 -4.82
C GLN A 108 -3.45 -0.05 -3.47
N LEU A 109 -2.33 0.28 -2.83
CA LEU A 109 -1.99 -0.24 -1.50
C LEU A 109 -2.94 0.28 -0.42
N ILE A 110 -3.35 1.55 -0.50
CA ILE A 110 -4.33 2.14 0.41
C ILE A 110 -5.71 1.48 0.21
N ASP A 111 -6.19 1.31 -1.02
CA ASP A 111 -7.46 0.58 -1.28
C ASP A 111 -7.42 -0.83 -0.70
N ARG A 112 -6.28 -1.52 -0.85
CA ARG A 112 -6.08 -2.86 -0.27
C ARG A 112 -6.13 -2.83 1.24
N THR A 113 -5.45 -1.88 1.86
CA THR A 113 -5.47 -1.67 3.32
C THR A 113 -6.89 -1.44 3.81
N LEU A 114 -7.65 -0.56 3.14
CA LEU A 114 -9.05 -0.28 3.46
C LEU A 114 -9.92 -1.54 3.36
N ARG A 115 -9.77 -2.34 2.29
CA ARG A 115 -10.49 -3.61 2.14
C ARG A 115 -10.15 -4.61 3.25
N ARG A 116 -8.88 -4.74 3.63
CA ARG A 116 -8.45 -5.62 4.73
C ARG A 116 -9.03 -5.19 6.06
N VAL A 117 -8.99 -3.89 6.36
CA VAL A 117 -9.56 -3.33 7.60
C VAL A 117 -11.07 -3.50 7.62
N ALA A 118 -11.76 -3.24 6.51
CA ALA A 118 -13.21 -3.45 6.39
C ALA A 118 -13.58 -4.93 6.61
N GLY A 119 -12.85 -5.84 5.99
CA GLY A 119 -13.05 -7.28 6.17
C GLY A 119 -12.75 -7.76 7.59
N LEU A 120 -11.69 -7.25 8.22
CA LEU A 120 -11.41 -7.53 9.62
C LEU A 120 -12.52 -7.01 10.53
N ARG A 121 -13.07 -5.84 10.25
CA ARG A 121 -14.22 -5.28 10.99
C ARG A 121 -15.46 -6.17 10.82
N GLU A 122 -15.76 -6.63 9.61
CA GLU A 122 -16.87 -7.55 9.36
C GLU A 122 -16.68 -8.89 10.09
N PHE A 123 -15.47 -9.46 10.00
CA PHE A 123 -15.08 -10.67 10.73
C PHE A 123 -15.30 -10.52 12.24
N LEU A 124 -14.89 -9.40 12.83
CA LEU A 124 -15.14 -9.12 14.26
C LEU A 124 -16.62 -8.83 14.56
N GLY A 125 -17.34 -8.23 13.62
CA GLY A 125 -18.79 -8.01 13.70
C GLY A 125 -19.57 -9.32 13.81
N THR A 126 -19.21 -10.32 13.00
CA THR A 126 -19.82 -11.67 13.07
C THR A 126 -19.65 -12.31 14.45
N LEU A 127 -18.51 -12.09 15.12
CA LEU A 127 -18.32 -12.55 16.50
C LEU A 127 -19.26 -11.84 17.48
N SER A 128 -19.45 -10.52 17.31
CA SER A 128 -20.33 -9.72 18.17
C SER A 128 -21.80 -10.10 18.00
N GLU A 129 -22.27 -10.25 16.76
CA GLU A 129 -23.66 -10.62 16.45
C GLU A 129 -24.05 -11.95 17.09
N HIS A 130 -23.21 -12.97 16.92
CA HIS A 130 -23.51 -14.30 17.44
C HIS A 130 -23.23 -14.46 18.94
N GLY A 131 -22.41 -13.58 19.52
CA GLY A 131 -22.12 -13.55 20.96
C GLY A 131 -23.21 -12.85 21.78
N ALA A 132 -23.85 -11.82 21.21
CA ALA A 132 -24.87 -11.02 21.89
C ALA A 132 -26.12 -11.83 22.30
N ASP A 133 -26.43 -12.88 21.54
CA ASP A 133 -27.61 -13.71 21.76
C ASP A 133 -27.39 -14.87 22.76
N ILE A 134 -26.21 -14.97 23.38
CA ILE A 134 -25.91 -15.98 24.41
C ILE A 134 -26.27 -15.39 25.78
N ALA A 135 -27.41 -15.79 26.33
CA ALA A 135 -27.83 -15.40 27.66
C ALA A 135 -27.10 -16.23 28.74
N PRO A 136 -27.00 -15.74 29.99
CA PRO A 136 -26.39 -16.50 31.10
C PRO A 136 -27.05 -17.87 31.35
N GLU A 137 -28.33 -17.98 31.02
CA GLU A 137 -29.17 -19.17 31.22
C GLU A 137 -29.17 -20.13 30.01
N THR A 138 -28.45 -19.80 28.93
CA THR A 138 -28.42 -20.62 27.71
C THR A 138 -27.78 -21.99 27.99
N ASP A 139 -28.40 -23.06 27.48
CA ASP A 139 -27.92 -24.42 27.71
C ASP A 139 -26.53 -24.65 27.07
N SER A 140 -25.71 -25.49 27.70
CA SER A 140 -24.35 -25.77 27.25
C SER A 140 -24.28 -26.42 25.87
N GLU A 141 -25.27 -27.23 25.46
CA GLU A 141 -25.32 -27.82 24.11
C GLU A 141 -25.67 -26.76 23.07
N GLU A 142 -26.59 -25.85 23.39
CA GLU A 142 -26.93 -24.71 22.54
C GLU A 142 -25.74 -23.76 22.36
N ILE A 143 -24.99 -23.46 23.43
CA ILE A 143 -23.76 -22.66 23.36
C ILE A 143 -22.72 -23.34 22.44
N VAL A 144 -22.53 -24.66 22.58
CA VAL A 144 -21.58 -25.40 21.73
C VAL A 144 -21.97 -25.33 20.25
N GLU A 145 -23.25 -25.50 19.94
CA GLU A 145 -23.75 -25.41 18.56
C GLU A 145 -23.51 -24.01 17.98
N ARG A 146 -23.85 -22.96 18.73
CA ARG A 146 -23.63 -21.56 18.33
C ARG A 146 -22.15 -21.25 18.11
N LEU A 147 -21.28 -21.62 19.05
CA LEU A 147 -19.82 -21.45 18.89
C LEU A 147 -19.27 -22.20 17.67
N GLY A 148 -19.85 -23.35 17.35
CA GLY A 148 -19.55 -24.10 16.13
C GLY A 148 -19.91 -23.31 14.86
N LYS A 149 -21.11 -22.74 14.80
CA LYS A 149 -21.58 -21.90 13.68
C LYS A 149 -20.70 -20.67 13.49
N VAL A 150 -20.37 -19.96 14.58
CA VAL A 150 -19.45 -18.80 14.54
C VAL A 150 -18.08 -19.19 14.02
N SER A 151 -17.51 -20.27 14.56
CA SER A 151 -16.19 -20.74 14.13
C SER A 151 -16.16 -21.06 12.64
N MET A 152 -17.26 -21.60 12.09
CA MET A 152 -17.37 -21.92 10.67
C MET A 152 -17.55 -20.67 9.81
N ALA A 153 -18.42 -19.73 10.21
CA ALA A 153 -18.64 -18.47 9.50
C ALA A 153 -17.33 -17.65 9.41
N LEU A 154 -16.60 -17.54 10.52
CA LEU A 154 -15.31 -16.86 10.58
C LEU A 154 -14.25 -17.52 9.67
N ALA A 155 -14.24 -18.86 9.59
CA ALA A 155 -13.32 -19.58 8.72
C ALA A 155 -13.61 -19.31 7.23
N ILE A 156 -14.89 -19.22 6.85
CA ILE A 156 -15.33 -18.91 5.48
C ILE A 156 -14.93 -17.48 5.13
N GLN A 157 -15.30 -16.49 5.96
CA GLN A 157 -14.95 -15.09 5.73
C GLN A 157 -13.44 -14.87 5.61
N SER A 158 -12.63 -15.54 6.44
CA SER A 158 -11.17 -15.42 6.34
C SER A 158 -10.62 -16.01 5.03
N LEU A 159 -11.23 -17.08 4.51
CA LEU A 159 -10.86 -17.65 3.21
C LEU A 159 -11.25 -16.72 2.05
N GLU A 160 -12.43 -16.11 2.10
CA GLU A 160 -12.91 -15.16 1.10
C GLU A 160 -12.03 -13.90 1.06
N LEU A 161 -11.74 -13.32 2.22
CA LEU A 161 -10.78 -12.22 2.36
C LEU A 161 -9.45 -12.59 1.71
N ARG A 162 -8.92 -13.79 2.01
CA ARG A 162 -7.66 -14.25 1.42
C ARG A 162 -7.72 -14.39 -0.10
N SER A 163 -8.82 -14.90 -0.63
CA SER A 163 -9.02 -15.12 -2.08
C SER A 163 -9.04 -13.80 -2.86
N MET A 164 -9.75 -12.81 -2.34
CA MET A 164 -9.84 -11.48 -2.95
C MET A 164 -8.47 -10.77 -3.02
N LEU A 165 -7.59 -11.04 -2.06
CA LEU A 165 -6.35 -10.29 -1.87
C LEU A 165 -5.14 -10.87 -2.62
N ARG A 166 -5.20 -12.14 -3.08
CA ARG A 166 -4.08 -12.80 -3.78
C ARG A 166 -3.89 -12.33 -5.23
N LYS A 167 -4.84 -11.57 -5.80
CA LYS A 167 -4.85 -11.17 -7.22
C LYS A 167 -4.28 -9.77 -7.50
N SER A 168 -3.75 -9.07 -6.51
CA SER A 168 -3.49 -7.64 -6.63
C SER A 168 -2.01 -7.32 -6.43
N VAL A 169 -1.32 -7.05 -7.54
CA VAL A 169 -0.04 -6.35 -7.72
C VAL A 169 1.25 -7.07 -7.29
N GLU A 170 2.10 -7.39 -8.26
CA GLU A 170 3.46 -7.94 -8.08
C GLU A 170 4.57 -6.87 -8.12
N GLN A 171 4.22 -5.60 -8.38
CA GLN A 171 5.21 -4.54 -8.59
C GLN A 171 5.75 -3.99 -7.26
N GLN A 172 7.05 -4.16 -7.03
CA GLN A 172 7.75 -3.76 -5.78
C GLN A 172 8.56 -2.46 -5.91
N HIS A 173 8.86 -2.02 -7.13
CA HIS A 173 9.69 -0.84 -7.39
C HIS A 173 9.12 0.03 -8.52
N LEU A 174 9.35 1.33 -8.42
CA LEU A 174 8.98 2.31 -9.45
C LEU A 174 9.66 2.05 -10.80
N GLU A 175 10.80 1.33 -10.80
CA GLU A 175 11.60 1.07 -12.00
C GLU A 175 11.16 -0.17 -12.80
N SER A 176 10.25 -0.99 -12.28
CA SER A 176 9.91 -2.28 -12.90
C SER A 176 8.68 -2.24 -13.81
N GLY A 177 8.31 -1.07 -14.34
CA GLY A 177 7.21 -0.91 -15.30
C GLY A 177 7.73 -0.23 -16.57
N ASP A 178 7.95 -1.00 -17.63
CA ASP A 178 8.21 -0.46 -18.96
C ASP A 178 7.01 0.39 -19.40
N ILE A 179 7.25 1.65 -19.75
CA ILE A 179 6.26 2.49 -20.43
C ILE A 179 6.31 2.13 -21.91
N GLU A 180 5.25 1.51 -22.45
CA GLU A 180 4.89 1.71 -23.85
C GLU A 180 4.57 3.21 -24.01
N LEU A 181 5.54 3.95 -24.56
CA LEU A 181 5.35 5.34 -24.96
C LEU A 181 4.24 5.39 -26.03
N PHE A 182 3.10 5.98 -25.68
CA PHE A 182 2.08 6.38 -26.64
C PHE A 182 2.52 7.62 -27.43
#